data_AF-A0A9D5K4W3-F1
#
_entry.id   AF-A0A9D5K4W3-F1
#
_cell.length_a   1.000
_cell.length_b   1.000
_cell.length_c   1.000
_cell.angle_alpha   90.00
_cell.angle_beta   90.00
_cell.angle_gamma   90.00
#
_symmetry.space_group_name_H-M   'P 1'
#
loop_
_entity.id
_entity.type
_entity.pdbx_description
1 polymer ?
#
loop_
_entity_poly.entity_id
_entity_poly.type
_entity_poly.pdbx_seq_one_letter_code
_entity_poly.pdbx_strand_id
1 'polypeptide(L)'
;MVAILSLLVILSFSILITRIATVVLVHTGLSREVARFQARSAFTGVGFTTAEAETVIRHPLRRRVTFTLMLLGNAGFVTAISSLVLGFIRPYDGSALWFRVLFLMGGVVLLFVVAKSGWVDVHLSRLIIWFLRRYTNVDLKDYASVLHLAAGYEVSEVTVRQNDWLTGKRLYESGLREEGINVLGIQRS
;
A
#
# COMPACT_ATOMS: atom_id res chain seq x y z
N MET A 1 -23.71 22.37 -5.01
CA MET A 1 -22.59 22.11 -5.92
C MET A 1 -21.25 22.08 -5.20
N VAL A 2 -20.84 23.15 -4.48
CA VAL A 2 -19.57 23.16 -3.71
C VAL A 2 -19.43 21.94 -2.78
N ALA A 3 -20.44 21.64 -1.96
CA ALA A 3 -20.38 20.49 -1.05
C ALA A 3 -20.23 19.12 -1.77
N ILE A 4 -20.88 18.96 -2.93
CA ILE A 4 -20.74 17.73 -3.75
C ILE A 4 -19.33 17.66 -4.36
N LEU A 5 -18.80 18.79 -4.83
CA LEU A 5 -17.44 18.87 -5.35
C LEU A 5 -16.41 18.59 -4.24
N SER A 6 -16.60 19.15 -3.03
CA SER A 6 -15.79 18.82 -1.86
C SER A 6 -15.81 17.33 -1.56
N LEU A 7 -16.98 16.68 -1.60
CA LEU A 7 -17.10 15.24 -1.41
C LEU A 7 -16.30 14.45 -2.46
N LEU A 8 -16.43 14.79 -3.75
CA LEU A 8 -15.67 14.13 -4.82
C LEU A 8 -14.15 14.33 -4.66
N VAL A 9 -13.73 15.52 -4.23
CA VAL A 9 -12.32 15.82 -3.93
C VAL A 9 -11.83 14.97 -2.75
N ILE A 10 -12.60 14.87 -1.66
CA ILE A 10 -12.27 14.04 -0.49
C ILE A 10 -12.15 12.56 -0.89
N LEU A 11 -13.07 12.06 -1.71
CA LEU A 11 -13.01 10.68 -2.22
C LEU A 11 -11.77 10.46 -3.10
N SER A 12 -11.45 11.42 -3.97
CA SER A 12 -10.25 11.37 -4.80
C SER A 12 -8.97 11.35 -3.95
N PHE A 13 -8.89 12.19 -2.92
CA PHE A 13 -7.76 12.19 -1.99
C PHE A 13 -7.68 10.90 -1.17
N SER A 14 -8.82 10.35 -0.72
CA SER A 14 -8.87 9.05 -0.03
C SER A 14 -8.28 7.92 -0.89
N ILE A 15 -8.64 7.88 -2.17
CA ILE A 15 -8.09 6.92 -3.14
C ILE A 15 -6.58 7.15 -3.32
N LEU A 16 -6.14 8.40 -3.46
CA LEU A 16 -4.73 8.73 -3.62
C LEU A 16 -3.89 8.34 -2.40
N ILE A 17 -4.33 8.71 -1.19
CA ILE A 17 -3.65 8.45 0.08
C ILE A 17 -3.50 6.95 0.30
N THR A 18 -4.57 6.17 0.13
CA THR A 18 -4.52 4.71 0.29
C THR A 18 -3.58 4.06 -0.72
N ARG A 19 -3.46 4.61 -1.93
CA ARG A 19 -2.55 4.13 -2.97
C ARG A 19 -1.09 4.46 -2.69
N ILE A 20 -0.81 5.67 -2.20
CA ILE A 20 0.51 6.05 -1.71
C ILE A 20 0.94 5.12 -0.60
N ALA A 21 0.08 4.90 0.40
CA ALA A 21 0.39 4.00 1.49
C ALA A 21 0.61 2.56 1.02
N THR A 22 -0.18 2.08 0.05
CA THR A 22 0.05 0.76 -0.57
C THR A 22 1.46 0.66 -1.15
N VAL A 23 1.89 1.65 -1.94
CA VAL A 23 3.24 1.67 -2.54
C VAL A 23 4.32 1.67 -1.46
N VAL A 24 4.16 2.51 -0.43
CA VAL A 24 5.10 2.58 0.69
C VAL A 24 5.18 1.25 1.45
N LEU A 25 4.04 0.62 1.73
CA LEU A 25 3.98 -0.67 2.42
C LEU A 25 4.61 -1.80 1.59
N VAL A 26 4.41 -1.82 0.27
CA VAL A 26 5.10 -2.76 -0.63
C VAL A 26 6.62 -2.60 -0.53
N HIS A 27 7.12 -1.36 -0.50
CA HIS A 27 8.55 -1.10 -0.34
C HIS A 27 9.14 -1.52 1.02
N THR A 28 8.30 -1.81 2.01
CA THR A 28 8.77 -2.42 3.26
C THR A 28 8.86 -3.95 3.20
N GLY A 29 8.55 -4.58 2.06
CA GLY A 29 8.60 -6.04 1.86
C GLY A 29 7.26 -6.76 1.97
N LEU A 30 6.13 -6.05 1.96
CA LEU A 30 4.80 -6.68 1.91
C LEU A 30 4.41 -7.01 0.47
N SER A 31 3.69 -8.12 0.27
CA SER A 31 3.09 -8.40 -1.03
C SER A 31 2.09 -7.31 -1.40
N ARG A 32 1.90 -7.09 -2.70
CA ARG A 32 1.03 -6.00 -3.20
C ARG A 32 -0.42 -6.16 -2.77
N GLU A 33 -0.89 -7.39 -2.66
CA GLU A 33 -2.24 -7.71 -2.21
C GLU A 33 -2.42 -7.40 -0.72
N VAL A 34 -1.48 -7.84 0.11
CA VAL A 34 -1.47 -7.58 1.56
C VAL A 34 -1.35 -6.09 1.83
N ALA A 35 -0.42 -5.39 1.18
CA ALA A 35 -0.24 -3.95 1.35
C ALA A 35 -1.49 -3.15 0.96
N ARG A 36 -2.19 -3.55 -0.12
CA ARG A 36 -3.42 -2.89 -0.58
C ARG A 36 -4.56 -3.12 0.40
N PHE A 37 -4.71 -4.35 0.89
CA PHE A 37 -5.69 -4.68 1.90
C PHE A 37 -5.41 -3.88 3.18
N GLN A 38 -4.17 -3.92 3.67
CA GLN A 38 -3.76 -3.22 4.88
C GLN A 38 -3.95 -1.70 4.79
N ALA A 39 -3.55 -1.08 3.68
CA ALA A 39 -3.75 0.36 3.50
C ALA A 39 -5.24 0.74 3.53
N ARG A 40 -6.12 -0.10 2.97
CA ARG A 40 -7.57 0.14 2.97
C ARG A 40 -8.18 -0.06 4.34
N SER A 41 -7.92 -1.19 5.02
CA SER A 41 -8.56 -1.44 6.32
C SER A 41 -8.01 -0.53 7.43
N ALA A 42 -6.77 -0.04 7.32
CA ALA A 42 -6.28 1.03 8.18
C ALA A 42 -7.03 2.34 7.93
N PHE A 43 -7.20 2.73 6.66
CA PHE A 43 -7.91 3.96 6.31
C PHE A 43 -9.39 3.92 6.69
N THR A 44 -10.05 2.76 6.60
CA THR A 44 -11.47 2.62 6.99
C THR A 44 -11.65 2.28 8.48
N GLY A 45 -10.58 2.08 9.24
CA GLY A 45 -10.65 1.74 10.67
C GLY A 45 -11.20 0.35 10.99
N VAL A 46 -11.28 -0.55 10.00
CA VAL A 46 -11.83 -1.91 10.17
C VAL A 46 -10.80 -2.84 10.84
N GLY A 47 -9.51 -2.55 10.70
CA GLY A 47 -8.43 -3.38 11.24
C GLY A 47 -8.12 -4.62 10.39
N PHE A 48 -7.24 -5.48 10.92
CA PHE A 48 -6.77 -6.72 10.30
C PHE A 48 -6.64 -7.81 11.36
N THR A 49 -6.30 -9.03 10.95
CA THR A 49 -6.07 -10.13 11.90
C THR A 49 -4.85 -9.87 12.81
N THR A 50 -4.81 -10.50 13.99
CA THR A 50 -3.71 -10.32 14.95
C THR A 50 -2.33 -10.62 14.35
N ALA A 51 -2.23 -11.70 13.55
CA ALA A 51 -1.00 -12.07 12.87
C ALA A 51 -0.52 -10.97 11.91
N GLU A 52 -1.43 -10.38 11.13
CA GLU A 52 -1.10 -9.27 10.24
C GLU A 52 -0.72 -8.01 11.02
N ALA A 53 -1.44 -7.69 12.09
CA ALA A 53 -1.15 -6.54 12.94
C ALA A 53 0.25 -6.60 13.55
N GLU A 54 0.70 -7.78 13.99
CA GLU A 54 2.07 -7.97 14.48
C GLU A 54 3.13 -7.61 13.41
N THR A 55 2.93 -8.04 12.17
CA THR A 55 3.88 -7.74 11.08
C THR A 55 3.95 -6.24 10.75
N VAL A 56 2.86 -5.51 10.97
CA VAL A 56 2.78 -4.07 10.77
C VAL A 56 3.44 -3.32 11.93
N ILE A 57 3.20 -3.73 13.17
CA ILE A 57 3.70 -3.04 14.36
C ILE A 57 5.20 -3.26 14.57
N ARG A 58 5.75 -4.42 14.17
CA ARG A 58 7.18 -4.73 14.28
C ARG A 58 8.07 -3.82 13.43
N HIS A 59 7.55 -3.22 12.35
CA HIS A 59 8.32 -2.33 11.48
C HIS A 59 7.94 -0.85 11.74
N PRO A 60 8.89 0.01 12.16
CA PRO A 60 8.58 1.38 12.61
C PRO A 60 7.89 2.23 11.52
N LEU A 61 8.30 2.06 10.26
CA LEU A 61 7.70 2.76 9.12
C LEU A 61 6.27 2.28 8.82
N ARG A 62 6.00 0.97 8.79
CA ARG A 62 4.65 0.41 8.58
C ARG A 62 3.71 0.90 9.69
N ARG A 63 4.17 0.89 10.94
CA ARG A 63 3.44 1.43 12.09
C ARG A 63 3.07 2.90 11.91
N ARG A 64 4.03 3.74 11.49
CA ARG A 64 3.79 5.18 11.28
C ARG A 64 2.79 5.44 10.15
N VAL A 65 2.93 4.77 9.01
CA VAL A 65 2.00 4.86 7.87
C VAL A 65 0.59 4.45 8.29
N THR A 66 0.47 3.33 9.01
CA THR A 66 -0.82 2.82 9.50
C THR A 66 -1.50 3.81 10.45
N PHE A 67 -0.74 4.40 11.39
CA PHE A 67 -1.26 5.43 12.30
C PHE A 67 -1.79 6.65 11.54
N THR A 68 -1.04 7.14 10.55
CA THR A 68 -1.46 8.27 9.72
C THR A 68 -2.69 7.94 8.89
N LEU A 69 -2.79 6.72 8.34
CA LEU A 69 -3.98 6.28 7.61
C LEU A 69 -5.23 6.25 8.49
N MET A 70 -5.13 5.74 9.71
CA MET A 70 -6.26 5.71 10.65
C MET A 70 -6.75 7.12 11.00
N LEU A 71 -5.82 8.05 11.23
CA LEU A 71 -6.16 9.45 11.53
C LEU A 71 -6.84 10.14 10.33
N LEU A 72 -6.22 10.04 9.15
CA LEU A 72 -6.74 10.64 7.91
C LEU A 72 -8.06 10.01 7.49
N GLY A 73 -8.22 8.71 7.71
CA GLY A 73 -9.44 7.95 7.46
C GLY A 73 -10.63 8.52 8.22
N ASN A 74 -10.49 8.65 9.55
CA ASN A 74 -11.54 9.21 10.40
C ASN A 74 -11.85 10.67 10.05
N ALA A 75 -10.82 11.51 9.85
CA ALA A 75 -11.02 12.91 9.47
C ALA A 75 -11.72 13.03 8.09
N GLY A 76 -11.30 12.21 7.12
CA GLY A 76 -11.87 12.14 5.79
C GLY A 76 -13.33 11.68 5.80
N PHE A 77 -13.65 10.67 6.60
CA PHE A 77 -15.01 10.14 6.74
C PHE A 77 -15.98 11.18 7.32
N VAL A 78 -15.60 11.85 8.42
CA VAL A 78 -16.41 12.93 9.01
C VAL A 78 -16.65 14.04 7.99
N THR A 79 -15.59 14.50 7.32
CA THR A 79 -15.69 15.58 6.32
C THR A 79 -16.55 15.18 5.12
N ALA A 80 -16.47 13.92 4.68
CA ALA A 80 -17.28 13.38 3.59
C ALA A 80 -18.77 13.36 3.97
N ILE A 81 -19.11 12.86 5.17
CA ILE A 81 -20.49 12.86 5.66
C ILE A 81 -21.02 14.29 5.77
N SER A 82 -20.25 15.21 6.38
CA SER A 82 -20.67 16.61 6.49
C SER A 82 -20.91 17.24 5.12
N SER A 83 -20.04 16.96 4.14
CA SER A 83 -20.20 17.44 2.76
C SER A 83 -21.45 16.87 2.08
N LEU A 84 -21.74 15.58 2.31
CA LEU A 84 -22.95 14.95 1.79
C LEU A 84 -24.20 15.58 2.42
N VAL A 85 -24.27 15.68 3.74
CA VAL A 85 -25.41 16.29 4.45
C VAL A 85 -25.62 17.73 3.98
N LEU A 86 -24.59 18.58 3.98
CA LEU A 86 -24.68 19.96 3.51
C LEU A 86 -25.05 20.06 2.03
N GLY A 87 -24.67 19.07 1.21
CA GLY A 87 -25.02 18.99 -0.20
C GLY A 87 -26.51 18.81 -0.45
N PHE A 88 -27.23 18.17 0.47
CA PHE A 88 -28.62 17.73 0.31
C PHE A 88 -29.60 18.28 1.36
N ILE A 89 -29.13 18.99 2.40
CA ILE A 89 -29.98 19.49 3.49
C ILE A 89 -30.99 20.57 3.09
N ARG A 90 -30.71 21.36 2.05
CA ARG A 90 -31.62 22.44 1.63
C ARG A 90 -32.73 21.91 0.73
N PRO A 91 -33.96 22.45 0.83
CA PRO A 91 -35.00 22.18 -0.16
C PRO A 91 -34.53 22.64 -1.53
N TYR A 92 -34.68 21.79 -2.54
CA TYR A 92 -34.35 22.09 -3.94
C TYR A 92 -35.57 21.80 -4.82
N ASP A 93 -35.74 22.57 -5.88
CA ASP A 93 -36.67 22.23 -6.94
C ASP A 93 -36.29 20.88 -7.57
N GLY A 94 -37.30 20.12 -8.05
CA GLY A 94 -37.11 18.75 -8.52
C GLY A 94 -36.04 18.60 -9.61
N SER A 95 -35.94 19.57 -10.53
CA SER A 95 -34.90 19.59 -11.57
C SER A 95 -33.49 19.77 -10.99
N ALA A 96 -33.32 20.69 -10.03
CA ALA A 96 -32.04 20.94 -9.38
C ALA A 96 -31.54 19.77 -8.54
N LEU A 97 -32.46 19.02 -7.91
CA LEU A 97 -32.13 17.79 -7.18
C LEU A 97 -31.63 16.71 -8.15
N TRP A 98 -32.33 16.48 -9.26
CA TRP A 98 -31.93 15.51 -10.28
C TRP A 98 -30.53 15.78 -10.83
N PHE A 99 -30.21 17.02 -11.19
CA PHE A 99 -28.88 17.38 -11.67
C PHE A 99 -27.78 17.12 -10.62
N ARG A 100 -28.05 17.37 -9.34
CA ARG A 100 -27.09 17.10 -8.25
C ARG A 100 -26.82 15.62 -8.06
N VAL A 101 -27.88 14.80 -8.06
CA VAL A 101 -27.76 13.34 -7.93
C VAL A 101 -27.00 12.78 -9.12
N LEU A 102 -27.33 13.20 -10.34
CA LEU A 102 -26.65 12.74 -11.55
C LEU A 102 -25.18 13.14 -11.55
N PHE A 103 -24.86 14.37 -11.15
CA PHE A 103 -23.48 14.84 -11.04
C PHE A 103 -22.67 14.06 -9.99
N LEU A 104 -23.25 13.81 -8.81
CA LEU A 104 -22.62 13.00 -7.77
C LEU A 104 -22.37 11.57 -8.26
N MET A 105 -23.39 10.92 -8.82
CA MET A 105 -23.29 9.56 -9.34
C MET A 105 -22.25 9.46 -10.46
N GLY A 106 -22.28 10.39 -11.41
CA GLY A 106 -21.29 10.47 -12.47
C GLY A 106 -19.86 10.63 -11.94
N GLY A 107 -19.68 11.51 -10.95
CA GLY A 107 -18.37 11.70 -10.29
C GLY A 107 -17.88 10.45 -9.56
N VAL A 108 -18.74 9.76 -8.82
CA VAL A 108 -18.39 8.52 -8.11
C VAL A 108 -18.05 7.39 -9.08
N VAL A 109 -18.84 7.22 -10.15
CA VAL A 109 -18.56 6.22 -11.20
C VAL A 109 -17.23 6.52 -11.89
N LEU A 110 -16.97 7.78 -12.23
CA LEU A 110 -15.69 8.20 -12.81
C LEU A 110 -14.53 7.85 -11.88
N LEU A 111 -14.62 8.20 -10.59
CA LEU A 111 -13.60 7.86 -9.60
C LEU A 111 -13.40 6.36 -9.45
N PHE A 112 -14.47 5.57 -9.47
CA PHE A 112 -14.41 4.12 -9.38
C PHE A 112 -13.68 3.50 -10.59
N VAL A 113 -14.01 3.94 -11.80
CA VAL A 113 -13.34 3.50 -13.04
C VAL A 113 -11.86 3.88 -13.01
N VAL A 114 -11.53 5.10 -12.61
CA VAL A 114 -10.15 5.58 -12.47
C VAL A 114 -9.38 4.75 -11.43
N ALA A 115 -9.99 4.47 -10.28
CA ALA A 115 -9.37 3.70 -9.20
C ALA A 115 -9.09 2.23 -9.60
N LYS A 116 -9.92 1.65 -10.46
CA LYS A 116 -9.78 0.26 -10.95
C LYS A 116 -8.85 0.15 -12.16
N SER A 117 -8.55 1.25 -12.85
CA SER A 117 -7.72 1.23 -14.06
C SER A 117 -6.27 0.84 -13.77
N GLY A 118 -5.81 -0.24 -14.41
CA GLY A 118 -4.42 -0.71 -14.32
C GLY A 118 -3.42 0.27 -14.94
N TRP A 119 -3.83 1.01 -15.97
CA TRP A 119 -3.00 2.07 -16.56
C TRP A 119 -2.72 3.19 -15.55
N VAL A 120 -3.76 3.65 -14.84
CA VAL A 120 -3.63 4.67 -13.78
C VAL A 120 -2.77 4.13 -12.63
N ASP A 121 -2.83 2.83 -12.36
CA ASP A 121 -2.01 2.16 -11.35
C ASP A 121 -0.52 2.26 -11.61
N VAL A 122 -0.12 1.87 -12.82
CA VAL A 122 1.28 1.91 -13.22
C VAL A 122 1.82 3.34 -13.21
N HIS A 123 1.08 4.30 -13.77
CA HIS A 123 1.53 5.70 -13.84
C HIS A 123 1.61 6.34 -12.47
N LEU A 124 0.58 6.15 -11.64
CA LEU A 124 0.56 6.73 -10.31
C LEU A 124 1.63 6.10 -9.42
N SER A 125 1.85 4.78 -9.49
CA SER A 125 2.94 4.14 -8.76
C SER A 125 4.31 4.73 -9.14
N ARG A 126 4.58 4.93 -10.44
CA ARG A 126 5.84 5.59 -10.87
C ARG A 126 5.95 7.01 -10.35
N LEU A 127 4.87 7.80 -10.43
CA LEU A 127 4.85 9.18 -9.93
C LEU A 127 5.09 9.22 -8.42
N ILE A 128 4.43 8.35 -7.67
CA ILE A 128 4.60 8.23 -6.21
C ILE A 128 6.05 7.89 -5.86
N ILE A 129 6.65 6.91 -6.54
CA ILE A 129 8.05 6.51 -6.30
C ILE A 129 8.99 7.67 -6.63
N TRP A 130 8.78 8.35 -7.76
CA TRP A 130 9.56 9.52 -8.14
C TRP A 130 9.46 10.64 -7.10
N PHE A 131 8.24 10.95 -6.65
CA PHE A 131 7.99 11.99 -5.65
C PHE A 131 8.63 11.64 -4.29
N LEU A 132 8.48 10.39 -3.84
CA LEU A 132 9.10 9.89 -2.62
C LEU A 132 10.63 10.03 -2.66
N ARG A 133 11.28 9.67 -3.77
CA ARG A 133 12.73 9.83 -3.94
C ARG A 133 13.18 11.29 -3.98
N ARG A 134 12.34 12.18 -4.52
CA ARG A 134 12.69 13.59 -4.73
C ARG A 134 12.53 14.44 -3.47
N TYR A 135 11.48 14.20 -2.69
CA TYR A 135 11.05 15.09 -1.60
C TYR A 135 11.22 14.50 -0.21
N THR A 136 11.41 13.19 -0.10
CA THR A 136 11.53 12.55 1.20
C THR A 136 12.86 11.85 1.30
N ASN A 137 13.60 12.12 2.38
CA ASN A 137 14.74 11.30 2.79
C ASN A 137 14.22 10.00 3.44
N VAL A 138 13.24 9.36 2.79
CA VAL A 138 12.93 7.98 3.12
C VAL A 138 14.19 7.27 2.66
N ASP A 139 14.97 6.80 3.62
CA ASP A 139 15.94 5.74 3.39
C ASP A 139 15.09 4.53 2.95
N LEU A 140 14.62 4.56 1.70
CA LEU A 140 14.12 3.44 0.91
C LEU A 140 15.31 2.54 0.59
N LYS A 141 16.25 2.41 1.54
CA LYS A 141 17.09 1.25 1.65
C LYS A 141 16.11 0.13 1.83
N ASP A 142 15.89 -0.55 0.70
CA ASP A 142 15.76 -1.99 0.67
C ASP A 142 16.28 -2.53 2.01
N TYR A 143 15.40 -3.03 2.88
CA TYR A 143 15.89 -3.75 4.04
C TYR A 143 16.66 -5.02 3.60
N ALA A 144 16.53 -5.40 2.31
CA ALA A 144 17.44 -6.28 1.58
C ALA A 144 18.86 -5.69 1.32
N SER A 145 19.01 -4.37 1.28
CA SER A 145 20.26 -3.60 1.10
C SER A 145 20.93 -3.17 2.40
N VAL A 146 20.32 -3.47 3.56
CA VAL A 146 20.95 -3.25 4.88
C VAL A 146 22.13 -4.21 5.10
N LEU A 147 22.22 -5.29 4.32
CA LEU A 147 23.52 -5.87 4.02
C LEU A 147 24.17 -4.97 2.96
N HIS A 148 25.09 -4.10 3.38
CA HIS A 148 26.06 -3.44 2.49
C HIS A 148 26.92 -4.49 1.78
N LEU A 149 26.31 -5.23 0.87
CA LEU A 149 26.97 -6.18 0.00
C LEU A 149 27.72 -5.35 -1.04
N ALA A 150 29.03 -5.57 -1.12
CA ALA A 150 29.85 -4.99 -2.17
C ALA A 150 29.18 -5.28 -3.53
N ALA A 151 29.28 -4.35 -4.47
CA ALA A 151 28.70 -4.53 -5.81
C ALA A 151 29.08 -5.92 -6.36
N GLY A 152 28.07 -6.77 -6.62
CA GLY A 152 28.26 -8.16 -7.06
C GLY A 152 27.70 -9.25 -6.12
N TYR A 153 27.12 -8.90 -4.97
CA TYR A 153 26.49 -9.89 -4.08
C TYR A 153 25.01 -9.60 -3.80
N GLU A 154 24.20 -10.65 -3.67
CA GLU A 154 22.76 -10.64 -3.40
C GLU A 154 22.45 -11.67 -2.28
N VAL A 155 21.46 -11.39 -1.41
CA VAL A 155 20.94 -12.38 -0.45
C VAL A 155 19.58 -12.86 -0.92
N SER A 156 19.45 -14.18 -1.07
CA SER A 156 18.21 -14.83 -1.46
C SER A 156 17.97 -16.08 -0.60
N GLU A 157 16.69 -16.42 -0.40
CA GLU A 157 16.27 -17.64 0.28
C GLU A 157 16.01 -18.74 -0.74
N VAL A 158 16.62 -19.91 -0.55
CA VAL A 158 16.44 -21.08 -1.42
C VAL A 158 15.80 -22.22 -0.64
N THR A 159 14.63 -22.68 -1.10
CA THR A 159 13.96 -23.85 -0.51
C THR A 159 14.48 -25.14 -1.14
N VAL A 160 15.22 -25.93 -0.37
CA VAL A 160 15.72 -27.25 -0.79
C VAL A 160 14.56 -28.27 -0.82
N ARG A 161 14.27 -28.82 -1.99
CA ARG A 161 13.21 -29.84 -2.17
C ARG A 161 13.80 -31.25 -2.08
N GLN A 162 12.97 -32.28 -1.83
CA GLN A 162 13.44 -33.66 -1.61
C GLN A 162 14.29 -34.26 -2.77
N ASN A 163 14.23 -33.69 -3.98
CA ASN A 163 15.03 -34.12 -5.13
C ASN A 163 16.11 -33.11 -5.56
N ASP A 164 16.42 -32.14 -4.71
CA ASP A 164 17.43 -31.13 -5.01
C ASP A 164 18.84 -31.69 -4.85
N TRP A 165 19.82 -31.14 -5.58
CA TRP A 165 21.21 -31.58 -5.60
C TRP A 165 21.95 -31.36 -4.26
N LEU A 166 21.33 -30.56 -3.37
CA LEU A 166 21.75 -30.28 -2.00
C LEU A 166 21.19 -31.28 -0.98
N THR A 167 20.23 -32.12 -1.37
CA THR A 167 19.54 -33.03 -0.45
C THR A 167 20.44 -34.20 -0.05
N GLY A 168 20.44 -34.52 1.24
CA GLY A 168 21.24 -35.62 1.80
C GLY A 168 22.74 -35.35 1.93
N LYS A 169 23.21 -34.16 1.52
CA LYS A 169 24.62 -33.74 1.69
C LYS A 169 24.79 -32.93 2.96
N ARG A 170 25.97 -33.04 3.59
CA ARG A 170 26.35 -32.10 4.64
C ARG A 170 26.74 -30.76 4.01
N LEU A 171 26.55 -29.66 4.74
CA LEU A 171 26.81 -28.31 4.20
C LEU A 171 28.26 -28.12 3.72
N TYR A 172 29.24 -28.81 4.33
CA TYR A 172 30.63 -28.74 3.88
C TYR A 172 30.89 -29.52 2.58
N GLU A 173 30.01 -30.46 2.22
CA GLU A 173 30.12 -31.31 1.03
C GLU A 173 29.39 -30.72 -0.18
N SER A 174 28.59 -29.67 0.01
CA SER A 174 27.75 -29.10 -1.04
C SER A 174 28.49 -28.15 -1.99
N GLY A 175 29.74 -27.78 -1.70
CA GLY A 175 30.54 -26.92 -2.59
C GLY A 175 29.96 -25.52 -2.81
N LEU A 176 28.94 -25.09 -2.06
CA LEU A 176 28.22 -23.82 -2.29
C LEU A 176 29.15 -22.60 -2.35
N ARG A 177 30.22 -22.58 -1.53
CA ARG A 177 31.22 -21.51 -1.53
C ARG A 177 32.00 -21.42 -2.85
N GLU A 178 32.23 -22.55 -3.51
CA GLU A 178 32.92 -22.62 -4.81
C GLU A 178 32.04 -22.05 -5.93
N GLU A 179 30.72 -22.15 -5.79
CA GLU A 179 29.73 -21.52 -6.68
C GLU A 179 29.45 -20.05 -6.32
N GLY A 180 30.20 -19.45 -5.37
CA GLY A 180 30.00 -18.07 -4.94
C GLY A 180 28.81 -17.86 -3.99
N ILE A 181 28.21 -18.94 -3.48
CA ILE A 181 27.07 -18.89 -2.56
C ILE A 181 27.57 -18.99 -1.11
N ASN A 182 27.26 -18.00 -0.30
CA ASN A 182 27.61 -17.99 1.13
C ASN A 182 26.36 -18.18 1.99
N VAL A 183 26.36 -19.22 2.83
CA VAL A 183 25.19 -19.61 3.62
C VAL A 183 25.15 -18.83 4.92
N LEU A 184 24.13 -17.98 5.10
CA LEU A 184 23.97 -17.12 6.27
C LEU A 184 23.19 -17.79 7.41
N GLY A 185 22.32 -18.75 7.09
CA GLY A 185 21.51 -19.47 8.07
C GLY A 185 20.79 -20.66 7.45
N ILE A 186 20.42 -21.62 8.29
CA ILE A 186 19.60 -22.78 7.90
C ILE A 186 18.34 -22.76 8.77
N GLN A 187 17.19 -22.65 8.14
CA GLN A 187 15.90 -22.81 8.78
C GLN A 187 15.37 -24.23 8.51
N ARG A 188 15.07 -24.97 9.58
CA ARG A 188 14.45 -26.30 9.49
C ARG A 188 12.95 -26.13 9.75
N SER A 189 12.11 -26.51 8.79
CA SER A 189 10.65 -26.60 8.90
C SER A 189 10.22 -28.00 9.29
#